data_AF-A0A9E0HH59-F1
#
_entry.id   AF-A0A9E0HH59-F1
#
_cell.length_a   1.000
_cell.length_b   1.000
_cell.length_c   1.000
_cell.angle_alpha   90.00
_cell.angle_beta   90.00
_cell.angle_gamma   90.00
#
_symmetry.space_group_name_H-M   'P 1'
#
loop_
_entity.id
_entity.type
_entity.pdbx_description
1 polymer ?
#
loop_
_entity_poly.entity_id
_entity_poly.type
_entity_poly.pdbx_seq_one_letter_code
_entity_poly.pdbx_strand_id
1 'polypeptide(L)'
;MSQVARRYYTRGVAAIASGELTVAVEQLQAALELAPNFGDARIAFAVALAKFGDAPRAANVVRSGFGRTTSPVSLAALQATLGDVLTLSGDFLGAEEAFRQAGAHPDFAVRAASGLARVYMKLGRYRDAVGELRRAVR
;
A
#
# COMPACT_ATOMS: atom_id res chain seq x y z
N MET A 1 -1.95 22.57 1.05
CA MET A 1 -2.84 21.40 0.89
C MET A 1 -4.26 21.81 1.24
N SER A 2 -5.27 21.49 0.41
CA SER A 2 -6.64 21.97 0.60
C SER A 2 -7.30 21.38 1.86
N GLN A 3 -7.96 22.22 2.67
CA GLN A 3 -8.75 21.79 3.83
C GLN A 3 -9.89 20.86 3.40
N VAL A 4 -10.43 21.07 2.20
CA VAL A 4 -11.50 20.26 1.61
C VAL A 4 -10.99 18.86 1.30
N ALA A 5 -9.80 18.73 0.68
CA ALA A 5 -9.17 17.44 0.42
C ALA A 5 -8.92 16.64 1.71
N ARG A 6 -8.53 17.31 2.80
CA ARG A 6 -8.34 16.67 4.11
C ARG A 6 -9.65 16.14 4.69
N ARG A 7 -10.77 16.85 4.53
CA ARG A 7 -12.10 16.37 4.98
C ARG A 7 -12.53 15.12 4.22
N TYR A 8 -12.39 15.14 2.89
CA TYR A 8 -12.63 13.97 2.05
C TYR A 8 -11.77 12.77 2.48
N TYR A 9 -10.48 13.00 2.73
CA TYR A 9 -9.59 11.98 3.27
C TYR A 9 -10.06 11.39 4.61
N THR A 10 -10.37 12.25 5.60
CA THR A 10 -10.83 11.78 6.91
C THR A 10 -12.10 10.95 6.82
N ARG A 11 -13.08 11.38 6.00
CA ARG A 11 -14.32 10.63 5.78
C ARG A 11 -14.05 9.30 5.08
N GLY A 12 -13.17 9.30 4.09
CA GLY A 12 -12.75 8.09 3.38
C GLY A 12 -12.11 7.06 4.31
N VAL A 13 -11.19 7.49 5.18
CA VAL A 13 -10.56 6.61 6.18
C VAL A 13 -11.59 6.06 7.18
N ALA A 14 -12.52 6.88 7.65
CA ALA A 14 -13.60 6.43 8.52
C ALA A 14 -14.53 5.41 7.84
N ALA A 15 -14.80 5.59 6.54
CA ALA A 15 -15.59 4.65 5.75
C ALA A 15 -14.86 3.30 5.56
N ILE A 16 -13.53 3.29 5.37
CA ILE A 16 -12.73 2.05 5.37
C ILE A 16 -12.93 1.28 6.68
N ALA A 17 -12.84 1.98 7.82
CA ALA A 17 -12.98 1.37 9.14
C ALA A 17 -14.39 0.81 9.38
N SER A 18 -15.41 1.44 8.79
CA SER A 18 -16.82 1.04 8.91
C SER A 18 -17.24 -0.02 7.87
N GLY A 19 -16.34 -0.41 6.95
CA GLY A 19 -16.63 -1.35 5.88
C GLY A 19 -17.46 -0.77 4.72
N GLU A 20 -17.72 0.54 4.72
CA GLU A 20 -18.43 1.26 3.66
C GLU A 20 -17.49 1.53 2.48
N LEU A 21 -17.08 0.46 1.79
CA LEU A 21 -15.99 0.52 0.81
C LEU A 21 -16.32 1.40 -0.41
N THR A 22 -17.58 1.41 -0.87
CA THR A 22 -18.02 2.31 -1.96
C THR A 22 -17.82 3.78 -1.57
N VAL A 23 -18.26 4.16 -0.37
CA VAL A 23 -18.08 5.52 0.17
C VAL A 23 -16.60 5.83 0.32
N ALA A 24 -15.80 4.89 0.84
CA ALA A 24 -14.36 5.09 0.97
C ALA A 24 -13.68 5.42 -0.37
N VAL A 25 -14.00 4.64 -1.41
CA VAL A 25 -13.48 4.84 -2.77
C VAL A 25 -13.85 6.22 -3.30
N GLU A 26 -15.12 6.62 -3.20
CA GLU A 26 -15.58 7.94 -3.68
C GLU A 26 -14.90 9.09 -2.95
N GLN A 27 -14.86 9.05 -1.61
CA GLN A 27 -14.29 10.14 -0.81
C GLN A 27 -12.78 10.27 -1.01
N LEU A 28 -12.06 9.15 -1.11
CA LEU A 28 -10.61 9.17 -1.32
C LEU A 28 -10.22 9.55 -2.75
N GLN A 29 -11.05 9.20 -3.73
CA GLN A 29 -10.90 9.70 -5.10
C GLN A 29 -11.04 11.24 -5.13
N ALA A 30 -12.09 11.79 -4.52
CA ALA A 30 -12.28 13.24 -4.44
C ALA A 30 -11.12 13.95 -3.70
N ALA A 31 -10.57 13.33 -2.66
CA ALA A 31 -9.40 13.86 -1.97
C ALA A 31 -8.18 13.98 -2.89
N LEU A 32 -7.96 12.99 -3.77
CA LEU A 32 -6.84 12.97 -4.72
C LEU A 32 -7.05 13.87 -5.93
N GLU A 33 -8.29 14.03 -6.40
CA GLU A 33 -8.62 14.99 -7.45
C GLU A 33 -8.31 16.43 -7.00
N LEU A 34 -8.63 16.76 -5.74
CA LEU A 34 -8.35 18.07 -5.14
C LEU A 34 -6.88 18.26 -4.74
N ALA A 35 -6.19 17.18 -4.37
CA ALA A 35 -4.80 17.23 -3.96
C ALA A 35 -4.01 16.04 -4.53
N PRO A 36 -3.57 16.12 -5.80
CA PRO A 36 -2.90 15.00 -6.47
C PRO A 36 -1.60 14.53 -5.81
N ASN A 37 -0.95 15.39 -5.02
CA ASN A 37 0.30 15.06 -4.30
C ASN A 37 0.05 14.59 -2.86
N PHE A 38 -1.22 14.34 -2.48
CA PHE A 38 -1.55 13.87 -1.14
C PHE A 38 -1.24 12.36 -1.00
N GLY A 39 -0.03 12.06 -0.53
CA GLY A 39 0.48 10.69 -0.38
C GLY A 39 -0.40 9.80 0.49
N ASP A 40 -0.82 10.29 1.66
CA ASP A 40 -1.65 9.51 2.59
C ASP A 40 -3.01 9.16 1.98
N ALA A 41 -3.64 10.11 1.29
CA ALA A 41 -4.89 9.86 0.57
C ALA A 41 -4.72 8.82 -0.55
N ARG A 42 -3.56 8.80 -1.22
CA ARG A 42 -3.25 7.81 -2.25
C ARG A 42 -3.12 6.41 -1.69
N ILE A 43 -2.40 6.27 -0.57
CA ILE A 43 -2.26 5.01 0.14
C ILE A 43 -3.62 4.51 0.62
N ALA A 44 -4.40 5.38 1.29
CA ALA A 44 -5.74 5.03 1.74
C ALA A 44 -6.65 4.64 0.58
N PHE A 45 -6.58 5.35 -0.56
CA PHE A 45 -7.40 5.03 -1.74
C PHE A 45 -7.07 3.66 -2.31
N ALA A 46 -5.78 3.33 -2.43
CA ALA A 46 -5.35 2.01 -2.87
C ALA A 46 -5.82 0.91 -1.92
N VAL A 47 -5.75 1.13 -0.61
CA VAL A 47 -6.26 0.19 0.41
C VAL A 47 -7.78 0.00 0.27
N ALA A 48 -8.53 1.09 0.08
CA ALA A 48 -9.99 1.03 -0.12
C ALA A 48 -10.34 0.21 -1.38
N LEU A 49 -9.66 0.47 -2.50
CA LEU A 49 -9.86 -0.25 -3.76
C LEU A 49 -9.52 -1.75 -3.63
N ALA A 50 -8.41 -2.08 -2.96
CA ALA A 50 -8.03 -3.47 -2.75
C ALA A 50 -9.04 -4.22 -1.87
N LYS A 51 -9.55 -3.58 -0.82
CA LYS A 51 -10.64 -4.15 0.00
C LYS A 51 -11.95 -4.27 -0.77
N PHE A 52 -12.23 -3.33 -1.67
CA PHE A 52 -13.40 -3.34 -2.55
C PHE A 52 -13.34 -4.47 -3.59
N GLY A 53 -12.14 -5.03 -3.85
CA GLY A 53 -11.92 -6.11 -4.81
C GLY A 53 -11.33 -5.63 -6.15
N ASP A 54 -11.06 -4.34 -6.30
CA ASP A 54 -10.44 -3.77 -7.50
C ASP A 54 -8.92 -3.58 -7.29
N ALA A 55 -8.24 -4.71 -7.11
CA ALA A 55 -6.79 -4.73 -6.95
C ALA A 55 -6.01 -4.18 -8.16
N PRO A 56 -6.44 -4.39 -9.42
CA PRO A 56 -5.79 -3.75 -10.58
C PRO A 56 -5.79 -2.23 -10.51
N ARG A 57 -6.94 -1.60 -10.18
CA ARG A 57 -7.02 -0.15 -10.03
C ARG A 57 -6.22 0.34 -8.83
N ALA A 58 -6.24 -0.41 -7.72
CA ALA A 58 -5.42 -0.11 -6.55
C ALA A 58 -3.93 -0.03 -6.89
N ALA A 59 -3.40 -1.00 -7.65
CA ALA A 59 -1.99 -1.02 -8.05
C ALA A 59 -1.64 0.18 -8.94
N ASN A 60 -2.52 0.55 -9.87
CA ASN A 60 -2.34 1.72 -10.73
C ASN A 60 -2.33 3.03 -9.93
N VAL A 61 -3.21 3.16 -8.93
CA VAL A 61 -3.24 4.31 -8.03
C VAL A 61 -1.91 4.46 -7.28
N VAL A 62 -1.35 3.37 -6.74
CA VAL A 62 -0.06 3.41 -6.04
C VAL A 62 1.08 3.79 -6.99
N ARG A 63 1.16 3.13 -8.16
CA ARG A 63 2.20 3.39 -9.17
C ARG A 63 2.19 4.85 -9.66
N SER A 64 1.01 5.46 -9.77
CA SER A 64 0.88 6.89 -10.13
C SER A 64 1.52 7.85 -9.12
N GLY A 65 1.76 7.39 -7.89
CA GLY A 65 2.39 8.15 -6.82
C GLY A 65 3.92 8.18 -6.89
N PHE A 66 4.56 7.22 -7.56
CA PHE A 66 6.02 7.10 -7.58
C PHE A 66 6.71 8.33 -8.17
N GLY A 67 6.17 8.91 -9.25
CA GLY A 67 6.71 10.15 -9.84
C GLY A 67 6.35 11.43 -9.08
N ARG A 68 5.51 11.34 -8.03
CA ARG A 68 5.01 12.50 -7.26
C ARG A 68 5.63 12.58 -5.86
N THR A 69 6.34 11.54 -5.44
CA THR A 69 7.02 11.49 -4.14
C THR A 69 8.50 11.75 -4.34
N THR A 70 9.05 12.66 -3.53
CA THR A 70 10.50 12.93 -3.47
C THR A 70 11.13 12.38 -2.19
N SER A 71 10.30 11.96 -1.24
CA SER A 71 10.72 11.46 0.05
C SER A 71 11.01 9.96 -0.02
N PRO A 72 12.22 9.49 0.35
CA PRO A 72 12.55 8.06 0.38
C PRO A 72 11.61 7.24 1.27
N VAL A 73 11.24 7.77 2.44
CA VAL A 73 10.31 7.10 3.36
C VAL A 73 8.90 7.00 2.77
N SER A 74 8.43 8.03 2.07
CA SER A 74 7.14 8.00 1.39
C SER A 74 7.13 7.07 0.18
N LEU A 75 8.25 6.96 -0.54
CA LEU A 75 8.42 5.98 -1.61
C LEU A 75 8.37 4.56 -1.06
N ALA A 76 9.08 4.28 0.04
CA ALA A 76 9.04 2.99 0.72
C ALA A 76 7.62 2.63 1.21
N ALA A 77 6.87 3.62 1.71
CA ALA A 77 5.46 3.44 2.10
C ALA A 77 4.57 3.04 0.90
N LEU A 78 4.76 3.69 -0.25
CA LEU A 78 4.04 3.33 -1.47
C LEU A 78 4.44 1.94 -1.97
N GLN A 79 5.72 1.58 -1.93
CA GLN A 79 6.19 0.24 -2.30
C GLN A 79 5.62 -0.86 -1.39
N ALA A 80 5.59 -0.63 -0.08
CA ALA A 80 4.97 -1.57 0.86
C ALA A 80 3.46 -1.72 0.57
N THR A 81 2.78 -0.62 0.25
CA THR A 81 1.36 -0.63 -0.12
C THR A 81 1.15 -1.39 -1.43
N LEU A 82 2.02 -1.20 -2.43
CA LEU A 82 1.97 -1.96 -3.68
C LEU A 82 2.13 -3.46 -3.42
N GLY A 83 3.08 -3.84 -2.57
CA GLY A 83 3.28 -5.24 -2.16
C GLY A 83 2.02 -5.84 -1.52
N ASP A 84 1.37 -5.10 -0.63
CA ASP A 84 0.11 -5.54 0.00
C ASP A 84 -1.01 -5.72 -1.04
N VAL A 85 -1.17 -4.78 -1.97
CA VAL A 85 -2.17 -4.85 -3.06
C VAL A 85 -1.91 -6.02 -3.99
N LEU A 86 -0.67 -6.22 -4.43
CA LEU A 86 -0.30 -7.30 -5.34
C LEU A 86 -0.42 -8.68 -4.68
N THR A 87 -0.16 -8.77 -3.38
CA THR A 87 -0.40 -9.99 -2.61
C THR A 87 -1.89 -10.36 -2.62
N LEU A 88 -2.78 -9.37 -2.51
CA LEU A 88 -4.23 -9.58 -2.55
C LEU A 88 -4.71 -9.97 -3.96
N SER A 89 -4.08 -9.45 -5.01
CA SER A 89 -4.40 -9.82 -6.39
C SER A 89 -3.82 -11.16 -6.84
N GLY A 90 -2.98 -11.80 -6.01
CA GLY A 90 -2.28 -13.05 -6.35
C GLY A 90 -1.04 -12.86 -7.24
N ASP A 91 -0.63 -11.62 -7.51
CA ASP A 91 0.64 -11.33 -8.19
C ASP A 91 1.78 -11.37 -7.17
N PHE A 92 2.15 -12.59 -6.78
CA PHE A 92 3.14 -12.83 -5.74
C PHE A 92 4.55 -12.41 -6.17
N LEU A 93 4.89 -12.49 -7.45
CA LEU A 93 6.19 -12.05 -7.97
C LEU A 93 6.31 -10.52 -7.91
N GLY A 94 5.28 -9.81 -8.36
CA GLY A 94 5.23 -8.35 -8.23
C GLY A 94 5.21 -7.90 -6.77
N ALA A 95 4.50 -8.63 -5.90
CA ALA A 95 4.47 -8.35 -4.47
C ALA A 95 5.85 -8.52 -3.81
N GLU A 96 6.58 -9.58 -4.15
CA GLU A 96 7.94 -9.82 -3.66
C GLU A 96 8.84 -8.63 -3.99
N GLU A 97 8.87 -8.21 -5.26
CA GLU A 97 9.70 -7.09 -5.70
C GLU A 97 9.34 -5.78 -5.00
N ALA A 98 8.04 -5.48 -4.87
CA ALA A 98 7.58 -4.27 -4.19
C ALA A 98 7.98 -4.27 -2.70
N PHE A 99 7.89 -5.40 -1.99
CA PHE A 99 8.36 -5.47 -0.62
C PHE A 99 9.87 -5.37 -0.50
N ARG A 100 10.65 -5.95 -1.42
CA ARG A 100 12.12 -5.77 -1.43
C ARG A 100 12.51 -4.31 -1.60
N GLN A 101 11.85 -3.59 -2.51
CA GLN A 101 12.05 -2.15 -2.71
C GLN A 101 11.65 -1.34 -1.47
N ALA A 102 10.56 -1.70 -0.79
CA ALA A 102 10.17 -1.07 0.47
C ALA A 102 11.21 -1.31 1.58
N GLY A 103 11.72 -2.53 1.71
CA GLY A 103 12.69 -2.93 2.73
C GLY A 103 14.09 -2.36 2.56
N ALA A 104 14.39 -1.76 1.42
CA ALA A 104 15.61 -0.98 1.23
C ALA A 104 15.67 0.25 2.16
N HIS A 105 14.52 0.72 2.64
CA HIS A 105 14.44 1.76 3.66
C HIS A 105 14.38 1.14 5.07
N PRO A 106 15.25 1.53 6.01
CA PRO A 106 15.31 0.92 7.35
C PRO A 106 13.97 0.92 8.10
N ASP A 107 13.23 2.04 8.09
CA ASP A 107 11.92 2.17 8.74
C ASP A 107 10.87 1.17 8.23
N PHE A 108 11.08 0.63 7.02
CA PHE A 108 10.17 -0.33 6.38
C PHE A 108 10.72 -1.75 6.35
N ALA A 109 11.97 -2.00 6.80
CA ALA A 109 12.61 -3.31 6.74
C ALA A 109 11.77 -4.40 7.43
N VAL A 110 11.26 -4.14 8.65
CA VAL A 110 10.43 -5.09 9.40
C VAL A 110 9.07 -5.32 8.72
N ARG A 111 8.44 -4.26 8.22
CA ARG A 111 7.16 -4.36 7.50
C ARG A 111 7.33 -5.14 6.20
N ALA A 112 8.38 -4.84 5.44
CA ALA A 112 8.72 -5.51 4.19
C ALA A 112 9.00 -7.00 4.42
N ALA A 113 9.80 -7.35 5.43
CA ALA A 113 10.07 -8.74 5.77
C ALA A 113 8.81 -9.51 6.16
N SER A 114 7.89 -8.86 6.90
CA SER A 114 6.58 -9.43 7.22
C SER A 114 5.71 -9.65 5.97
N GLY A 115 5.76 -8.72 5.01
CA GLY A 115 5.12 -8.84 3.70
C GLY A 115 5.70 -9.97 2.86
N LEU A 116 7.03 -10.05 2.74
CA LEU A 116 7.74 -11.12 2.05
C LEU A 116 7.44 -12.48 2.66
N ALA A 117 7.44 -12.58 3.98
CA ALA A 117 7.07 -13.81 4.67
C ALA A 117 5.65 -14.26 4.29
N ARG A 118 4.67 -13.35 4.30
CA ARG A 118 3.30 -13.67 3.83
C ARG A 118 3.27 -14.16 2.38
N VAL A 119 4.01 -13.51 1.48
CA VAL A 119 4.11 -13.90 0.07
C VAL A 119 4.71 -15.30 -0.06
N TYR A 120 5.83 -15.57 0.61
CA TYR A 120 6.47 -16.88 0.60
C TYR A 120 5.62 -17.98 1.22
N MET A 121 4.87 -17.68 2.28
CA MET A 121 3.89 -18.62 2.86
C MET A 121 2.81 -19.00 1.83
N LYS A 122 2.31 -18.04 1.04
CA LYS A 122 1.34 -18.30 -0.04
C LYS A 122 1.92 -19.14 -1.18
N LEU A 123 3.22 -19.01 -1.43
CA LEU A 123 3.97 -19.79 -2.42
C LEU A 123 4.47 -21.16 -1.88
N GLY A 124 4.20 -21.52 -0.62
CA GLY A 124 4.72 -22.74 0.01
C GLY A 124 6.22 -22.72 0.33
N ARG A 125 6.87 -21.54 0.25
CA ARG A 125 8.30 -21.32 0.50
C ARG A 125 8.57 -21.01 1.97
N TYR A 126 8.18 -21.91 2.87
CA TYR A 126 8.23 -21.70 4.33
C TYR A 126 9.62 -21.36 4.88
N ARG A 127 10.68 -21.98 4.32
CA ARG A 127 12.07 -21.73 4.74
C ARG A 127 12.49 -20.28 4.45
N ASP A 128 12.10 -19.75 3.29
CA ASP A 128 12.42 -18.39 2.89
C ASP A 128 11.66 -17.38 3.77
N ALA A 129 10.39 -17.68 4.10
CA ALA A 129 9.59 -16.86 5.01
C ALA A 129 10.25 -16.69 6.39
N VAL A 130 10.72 -17.79 6.99
CA VAL A 130 11.45 -17.75 8.27
C VAL A 130 12.78 -17.03 8.14
N GLY A 131 13.47 -17.21 7.01
CA GLY A 131 14.73 -16.54 6.70
C GLY A 131 14.59 -15.01 6.70
N GLU A 132 13.58 -14.47 6.02
CA GLU A 132 13.34 -13.03 5.95
C GLU A 132 12.99 -12.42 7.31
N LEU A 133 12.09 -13.06 8.07
CA LEU A 133 11.72 -12.57 9.41
C LEU A 133 12.92 -12.54 10.35
N ARG A 134 13.79 -13.56 10.30
CA ARG A 134 15.00 -13.61 11.13
C ARG A 134 16.02 -12.54 10.77
N ARG A 135 16.08 -12.11 9.51
CA ARG A 135 16.99 -11.04 9.07
C ARG A 135 16.53 -9.68 9.55
N ALA A 136 15.22 -9.44 9.58
CA ALA A 136 14.65 -8.15 9.96
C ALA A 136 14.68 -7.86 11.47
N VAL A 137 14.94 -8.86 12.31
CA VAL A 137 14.95 -8.74 13.79
C VAL A 137 16.38 -8.80 14.36
N ARG A 138 17.40 -8.96 13.51
CA ARG A 138 18.81 -8.83 13.91
C ARG A 138 19.27 -7.39 13.85
#